data_AF-A0A496BDL2-F1
#
_entry.id   AF-A0A496BDL2-F1
#
_cell.length_a   1.000
_cell.length_b   1.000
_cell.length_c   1.000
_cell.angle_alpha   90.00
_cell.angle_beta   90.00
_cell.angle_gamma   90.00
#
_symmetry.space_group_name_H-M   'P 1'
#
loop_
_entity.id
_entity.type
_entity.pdbx_description
1 polymer ?
#
loop_
_entity_poly.entity_id
_entity_poly.type
_entity_poly.pdbx_seq_one_letter_code
_entity_poly.pdbx_strand_id
1 'polypeptide(L)'
;MAKRKKLFGMNRYQKKSHRRREDRLRGAEVEYYLALAYSENPDERVVAMDNLCPCHVRKRIDKVWVALFRGLVDANLRVRRAAWHTLKDGGNPDDPRLEPLLEKITKEETDPRLRQNALNLLAEKRKREDRKSALVGMKADYFAGKCDWCGEKNVPVTYDYETEIEAGNGKRFAMTCEKCG
;
A
#
# COMPACT_ATOMS: atom_id res chain seq x y z
N MET A 1 -5.00 10.44 -28.66
CA MET A 1 -4.25 10.72 -27.41
C MET A 1 -5.20 10.63 -26.22
N ALA A 2 -5.06 9.62 -25.36
CA ALA A 2 -5.98 9.41 -24.24
C ALA A 2 -5.79 10.48 -23.15
N LYS A 3 -6.86 11.21 -22.82
CA LYS A 3 -6.90 12.25 -21.78
C LYS A 3 -6.41 11.68 -20.45
N ARG A 4 -5.42 12.35 -19.86
CA ARG A 4 -4.83 12.07 -18.55
C ARG A 4 -5.95 12.19 -17.50
N LYS A 5 -6.56 11.08 -17.06
CA LYS A 5 -7.44 11.10 -15.88
C LYS A 5 -6.61 11.66 -14.72
N LYS A 6 -7.03 12.79 -14.16
CA LYS A 6 -6.37 13.40 -13.00
C LYS A 6 -6.34 12.36 -11.88
N LEU A 7 -5.16 12.06 -11.34
CA LEU A 7 -4.91 11.15 -10.21
C LEU A 7 -5.37 11.81 -8.88
N PHE A 8 -6.58 12.35 -8.87
CA PHE A 8 -7.20 12.94 -7.69
C PHE A 8 -7.65 11.81 -6.76
N GLY A 9 -7.37 11.91 -5.46
CA GLY A 9 -7.74 10.89 -4.45
C GLY A 9 -6.77 9.71 -4.27
N MET A 10 -5.62 9.69 -4.94
CA MET A 10 -4.64 8.59 -4.81
C MET A 10 -3.45 8.96 -3.89
N ASN A 11 -3.09 8.06 -2.96
CA ASN A 11 -1.93 8.21 -2.08
C ASN A 11 -0.61 8.07 -2.85
N ARG A 12 0.53 8.38 -2.21
CA ARG A 12 1.84 8.34 -2.89
C ARG A 12 2.22 6.96 -3.44
N TYR A 13 1.79 5.89 -2.81
CA TYR A 13 2.04 4.50 -3.24
C TYR A 13 1.20 4.16 -4.46
N GLN A 14 -0.08 4.54 -4.46
CA GLN A 14 -0.97 4.44 -5.63
C GLN A 14 -0.46 5.31 -6.79
N LYS A 15 0.00 6.54 -6.51
CA LYS A 15 0.61 7.41 -7.52
C LYS A 15 1.93 6.83 -8.06
N LYS A 16 2.71 6.12 -7.23
CA LYS A 16 3.95 5.44 -7.63
C LYS A 16 3.66 4.23 -8.52
N SER A 17 2.67 3.40 -8.17
CA SER A 17 2.22 2.28 -9.00
C SER A 17 1.62 2.72 -10.35
N HIS A 18 1.12 3.96 -10.44
CA HIS A 18 0.67 4.59 -11.68
C HIS A 18 1.76 5.32 -12.48
N ARG A 19 3.04 5.34 -12.05
CA ARG A 19 4.13 5.94 -12.84
C ARG A 19 4.36 5.11 -14.11
N ARG A 20 4.47 5.81 -15.25
CA ARG A 20 4.52 5.33 -16.64
C ARG A 20 5.71 4.43 -17.03
N ARG A 21 6.43 3.82 -16.09
CA ARG A 21 7.69 3.12 -16.40
C ARG A 21 7.51 1.65 -16.78
N GLU A 22 6.38 1.05 -16.45
CA GLU A 22 6.14 -0.38 -16.62
C GLU A 22 4.81 -0.66 -17.35
N ASP A 23 4.85 -1.68 -18.21
CA ASP A 23 3.71 -2.15 -18.99
C ASP A 23 2.63 -2.72 -18.08
N ARG A 24 1.39 -2.39 -18.43
CA ARG A 24 0.21 -2.79 -17.66
C ARG A 24 -0.22 -4.18 -18.10
N LEU A 25 -0.43 -5.07 -17.13
CA LEU A 25 -1.04 -6.37 -17.41
C LEU A 25 -2.51 -6.23 -17.81
N ARG A 26 -2.88 -6.97 -18.86
CA ARG A 26 -4.24 -7.25 -19.30
C ARG A 26 -4.77 -8.47 -18.54
N GLY A 27 -6.10 -8.68 -18.56
CA GLY A 27 -6.76 -9.73 -17.78
C GLY A 27 -6.17 -11.14 -17.97
N ALA A 28 -5.95 -11.56 -19.22
CA ALA A 28 -5.36 -12.86 -19.53
C ALA A 28 -3.92 -13.01 -19.03
N GLU A 29 -3.15 -11.91 -19.02
CA GLU A 29 -1.77 -11.92 -18.50
C GLU A 29 -1.77 -12.04 -16.98
N VAL A 30 -2.75 -11.43 -16.28
CA VAL A 30 -2.90 -11.60 -14.83
C VAL A 30 -3.17 -13.06 -14.47
N GLU A 31 -4.07 -13.73 -15.18
CA GLU A 31 -4.36 -15.16 -14.94
C GLU A 31 -3.13 -16.05 -15.22
N TYR A 32 -2.36 -15.73 -16.27
CA TYR A 32 -1.09 -16.41 -16.56
C TYR A 32 -0.10 -16.30 -15.39
N TYR A 33 0.16 -15.09 -14.90
CA TYR A 33 1.10 -14.90 -13.79
C TYR A 33 0.56 -15.45 -12.46
N LEU A 34 -0.77 -15.47 -12.26
CA LEU A 34 -1.37 -16.17 -11.15
C LEU A 34 -1.07 -17.67 -11.20
N ALA A 35 -1.18 -18.32 -12.38
CA ALA A 35 -0.82 -19.73 -12.52
C ALA A 35 0.66 -19.96 -12.15
N LEU A 36 1.57 -19.11 -12.64
CA LEU A 36 3.00 -19.20 -12.30
C LEU A 36 3.28 -19.02 -10.80
N ALA A 37 2.50 -18.21 -10.09
CA ALA A 37 2.66 -17.99 -8.65
C ALA A 37 2.48 -19.28 -7.81
N TYR A 38 1.78 -20.27 -8.36
CA TYR A 38 1.54 -21.58 -7.73
C TYR A 38 2.41 -22.70 -8.31
N SER A 39 3.32 -22.38 -9.23
CA SER A 39 4.23 -23.37 -9.82
C SER A 39 5.16 -23.99 -8.77
N GLU A 40 5.52 -25.26 -8.96
CA GLU A 40 6.57 -25.93 -8.21
C GLU A 40 7.95 -25.31 -8.49
N ASN A 41 8.13 -24.76 -9.69
CA ASN A 41 9.36 -24.11 -10.12
C ASN A 41 9.53 -22.73 -9.44
N PRO A 42 10.57 -22.53 -8.60
CA PRO A 42 10.78 -21.25 -7.94
C PRO A 42 11.08 -20.10 -8.91
N ASP A 43 11.67 -20.36 -10.08
CA ASP A 43 11.94 -19.30 -11.06
C ASP A 43 10.63 -18.73 -11.66
N GLU A 44 9.65 -19.59 -11.91
CA GLU A 44 8.31 -19.16 -12.35
C GLU A 44 7.59 -18.36 -11.28
N ARG A 45 7.74 -18.75 -10.01
CA ARG A 45 7.18 -17.97 -8.89
C ARG A 45 7.84 -16.62 -8.75
N VAL A 46 9.16 -16.50 -8.97
CA VAL A 46 9.86 -15.19 -9.02
C VAL A 46 9.26 -14.32 -10.12
N VAL A 47 9.15 -14.85 -11.33
CA VAL A 47 8.54 -14.14 -12.47
C VAL A 47 7.12 -13.67 -12.13
N ALA A 48 6.32 -14.51 -11.47
CA ALA A 48 5.00 -14.14 -11.01
C ALA A 48 5.03 -12.97 -10.04
N MET A 49 5.89 -13.00 -9.00
CA MET A 49 5.96 -11.95 -7.99
C MET A 49 6.38 -10.60 -8.58
N ASP A 50 7.33 -10.60 -9.53
CA ASP A 50 7.77 -9.38 -10.20
C ASP A 50 6.65 -8.76 -11.04
N ASN A 51 5.83 -9.58 -11.72
CA ASN A 51 4.78 -9.10 -12.63
C ASN A 51 3.43 -8.81 -11.94
N LEU A 52 3.11 -9.52 -10.86
CA LEU A 52 1.85 -9.33 -10.12
C LEU A 52 1.84 -8.08 -9.23
N CYS A 53 2.96 -7.34 -9.19
CA CYS A 53 3.09 -6.10 -8.43
C CYS A 53 1.98 -5.07 -8.79
N PRO A 54 1.47 -4.30 -7.82
CA PRO A 54 0.47 -3.25 -8.07
C PRO A 54 0.84 -2.23 -9.15
N CYS A 55 2.13 -2.04 -9.45
CA CYS A 55 2.62 -1.18 -10.55
C CYS A 55 2.18 -1.67 -11.94
N HIS A 56 2.05 -2.97 -12.11
CA HIS A 56 1.66 -3.65 -13.34
C HIS A 56 0.16 -3.91 -13.41
N VAL A 57 -0.43 -4.41 -12.31
CA VAL A 57 -1.86 -4.79 -12.27
C VAL A 57 -2.77 -3.55 -12.20
N ARG A 58 -2.38 -2.54 -11.41
CA ARG A 58 -3.10 -1.25 -11.23
C ARG A 58 -4.61 -1.39 -10.96
N LYS A 59 -5.01 -2.52 -10.38
CA LYS A 59 -6.36 -2.86 -9.92
C LYS A 59 -6.22 -3.69 -8.64
N ARG A 60 -7.17 -3.56 -7.73
CA ARG A 60 -7.26 -4.46 -6.58
C ARG A 60 -7.94 -5.76 -7.02
N ILE A 61 -7.16 -6.83 -7.12
CA ILE A 61 -7.65 -8.18 -7.43
C ILE A 61 -7.25 -9.04 -6.22
N ASP A 62 -8.23 -9.59 -5.50
CA ASP A 62 -7.95 -10.28 -4.23
C ASP A 62 -7.01 -11.49 -4.42
N LYS A 63 -7.22 -12.28 -5.48
CA LYS A 63 -6.34 -13.40 -5.83
C LYS A 63 -4.87 -12.99 -6.01
N VAL A 64 -4.62 -11.80 -6.56
CA VAL A 64 -3.27 -11.26 -6.71
C VAL A 64 -2.64 -10.98 -5.35
N TRP A 65 -3.38 -10.38 -4.42
CA TRP A 65 -2.89 -10.14 -3.07
C TRP A 65 -2.62 -11.42 -2.30
N VAL A 66 -3.50 -12.42 -2.41
CA VAL A 66 -3.28 -13.75 -1.82
C VAL A 66 -1.98 -14.37 -2.35
N ALA A 67 -1.74 -14.32 -3.67
CA ALA A 67 -0.51 -14.82 -4.28
C ALA A 67 0.73 -14.07 -3.79
N LEU A 68 0.68 -12.73 -3.73
CA LEU A 68 1.78 -11.91 -3.22
C LEU A 68 2.08 -12.21 -1.75
N PHE A 69 1.05 -12.36 -0.90
CA PHE A 69 1.22 -12.70 0.51
C PHE A 69 1.82 -14.09 0.70
N ARG A 70 1.42 -15.07 -0.12
CA ARG A 70 2.08 -16.38 -0.15
C ARG A 70 3.57 -16.24 -0.52
N GLY A 71 3.89 -15.41 -1.51
CA GLY A 71 5.26 -15.14 -1.93
C GLY A 71 6.14 -14.57 -0.82
N LEU A 72 5.60 -13.78 0.11
CA LEU A 72 6.36 -13.21 1.23
C LEU A 72 6.90 -14.24 2.21
N VAL A 73 6.30 -15.44 2.26
CA VAL A 73 6.70 -16.56 3.12
C VAL A 73 7.09 -17.80 2.31
N ASP A 74 7.45 -17.61 1.04
CA ASP A 74 7.91 -18.71 0.19
C ASP A 74 9.19 -19.35 0.75
N ALA A 75 9.32 -20.67 0.58
CA ALA A 75 10.54 -21.38 0.98
C ALA A 75 11.79 -20.84 0.27
N ASN A 76 11.65 -20.39 -0.99
CA ASN A 76 12.75 -19.86 -1.78
C ASN A 76 12.95 -18.35 -1.51
N LEU A 77 14.18 -17.99 -1.10
CA LEU A 77 14.56 -16.61 -0.79
C LEU A 77 14.36 -15.64 -1.98
N ARG A 78 14.57 -16.09 -3.22
CA ARG A 78 14.40 -15.23 -4.42
C ARG A 78 12.94 -14.83 -4.58
N VAL A 79 12.01 -15.77 -4.34
CA VAL A 79 10.57 -15.51 -4.38
C VAL A 79 10.17 -14.51 -3.30
N ARG A 80 10.65 -14.70 -2.06
CA ARG A 80 10.40 -13.74 -0.97
C ARG A 80 10.87 -12.33 -1.33
N ARG A 81 12.11 -12.20 -1.83
CA ARG A 81 12.67 -10.90 -2.23
C ARG A 81 11.84 -10.21 -3.33
N ALA A 82 11.41 -10.95 -4.34
CA ALA A 82 10.54 -10.45 -5.40
C ALA A 82 9.18 -9.98 -4.84
N ALA A 83 8.54 -10.79 -4.00
CA ALA A 83 7.28 -10.42 -3.35
C ALA A 83 7.41 -9.15 -2.49
N TRP A 84 8.53 -8.97 -1.80
CA TRP A 84 8.79 -7.79 -0.95
C TRP A 84 8.89 -6.46 -1.71
N HIS A 85 9.29 -6.48 -2.98
CA HIS A 85 9.28 -5.29 -3.83
C HIS A 85 7.85 -4.74 -4.00
N THR A 86 6.86 -5.63 -4.09
CA THR A 86 5.46 -5.28 -4.33
C THR A 86 4.82 -4.48 -3.20
N LEU A 87 5.18 -4.78 -1.95
CA LEU A 87 4.71 -4.03 -0.78
C LEU A 87 5.23 -2.59 -0.76
N LYS A 88 6.47 -2.36 -1.23
CA LYS A 88 7.11 -1.03 -1.23
C LYS A 88 6.51 -0.08 -2.29
N ASP A 89 5.97 -0.63 -3.37
CA ASP A 89 5.62 0.14 -4.58
C ASP A 89 4.11 0.36 -4.78
N GLY A 90 3.28 -0.23 -3.93
CA GLY A 90 1.83 -0.04 -4.02
C GLY A 90 1.02 -0.93 -3.09
N GLY A 91 1.64 -1.42 -2.00
CA GLY A 91 1.04 -2.36 -1.04
C GLY A 91 -0.36 -1.96 -0.56
N ASN A 92 -1.12 -2.93 -0.07
CA ASN A 92 -2.35 -2.70 0.69
C ASN A 92 -2.03 -2.77 2.20
N PRO A 93 -1.50 -1.69 2.81
CA PRO A 93 -1.04 -1.71 4.21
C PRO A 93 -2.17 -1.99 5.21
N ASP A 94 -3.42 -1.75 4.81
CA ASP A 94 -4.61 -1.94 5.63
C ASP A 94 -5.25 -3.33 5.46
N ASP A 95 -4.64 -4.23 4.68
CA ASP A 95 -5.15 -5.60 4.54
C ASP A 95 -5.04 -6.35 5.88
N PRO A 96 -6.13 -6.91 6.43
CA PRO A 96 -6.09 -7.59 7.72
C PRO A 96 -5.19 -8.83 7.71
N ARG A 97 -4.91 -9.42 6.53
CA ARG A 97 -3.99 -10.56 6.40
C ARG A 97 -2.53 -10.16 6.55
N LEU A 98 -2.20 -8.89 6.31
CA LEU A 98 -0.81 -8.44 6.23
C LEU A 98 -0.15 -8.38 7.62
N GLU A 99 -0.84 -7.92 8.64
CA GLU A 99 -0.22 -7.75 9.97
C GLU A 99 0.20 -9.08 10.62
N PRO A 100 -0.67 -10.11 10.73
CA PRO A 100 -0.25 -11.42 11.24
C PRO A 100 0.89 -12.04 10.43
N LEU A 101 0.90 -11.78 9.12
CA LEU A 101 1.97 -12.22 8.22
C LEU A 101 3.29 -11.51 8.52
N LEU A 102 3.26 -10.19 8.72
CA LEU A 102 4.44 -9.42 9.11
C LEU A 102 4.98 -9.88 10.48
N GLU A 103 4.11 -10.11 11.46
CA GLU A 103 4.50 -10.66 12.77
C GLU A 103 5.14 -12.05 12.67
N LYS A 104 4.65 -12.89 11.77
CA LYS A 104 5.27 -14.18 11.48
C LYS A 104 6.67 -13.99 10.86
N ILE A 105 6.78 -13.12 9.86
CA ILE A 105 8.05 -12.83 9.18
C ILE A 105 9.09 -12.27 10.17
N THR A 106 8.71 -11.41 11.11
CA THR A 106 9.68 -10.87 12.09
C THR A 106 10.31 -11.95 12.97
N LYS A 107 9.60 -13.06 13.20
CA LYS A 107 10.06 -14.20 14.02
C LYS A 107 10.84 -15.22 13.21
N GLU A 108 10.38 -15.54 12.00
CA GLU A 108 10.84 -16.70 11.23
C GLU A 108 11.81 -16.37 10.09
N GLU A 109 11.84 -15.12 9.62
CA GLU A 109 12.66 -14.76 8.46
C GLU A 109 14.16 -14.83 8.77
N THR A 110 14.85 -15.54 7.89
CA THR A 110 16.30 -15.78 7.98
C THR A 110 17.10 -14.70 7.27
N ASP A 111 16.54 -14.03 6.25
CA ASP A 111 17.16 -12.87 5.61
C ASP A 111 17.01 -11.61 6.49
N PRO A 112 18.11 -11.05 7.04
CA PRO A 112 18.02 -9.94 7.98
C PRO A 112 17.39 -8.68 7.39
N ARG A 113 17.53 -8.47 6.07
CA ARG A 113 17.00 -7.29 5.39
C ARG A 113 15.49 -7.41 5.23
N LEU A 114 14.98 -8.59 4.90
CA LEU A 114 13.55 -8.86 4.83
C LEU A 114 12.90 -8.76 6.21
N ARG A 115 13.53 -9.34 7.23
CA ARG A 115 13.10 -9.22 8.62
C ARG A 115 13.01 -7.75 9.07
N GLN A 116 14.04 -6.96 8.78
CA GLN A 116 14.06 -5.53 9.12
C GLN A 116 12.98 -4.74 8.36
N ASN A 117 12.69 -5.09 7.10
CA ASN A 117 11.58 -4.46 6.37
C ASN A 117 10.24 -4.71 7.06
N ALA A 118 10.00 -5.92 7.56
CA ALA A 118 8.78 -6.24 8.29
C ALA A 118 8.65 -5.45 9.60
N LEU A 119 9.73 -5.38 10.39
CA LEU A 119 9.78 -4.55 11.61
C LEU A 119 9.46 -3.08 11.32
N ASN A 120 10.05 -2.53 10.26
CA ASN A 120 9.82 -1.14 9.87
C ASN A 120 8.35 -0.90 9.48
N LEU A 121 7.72 -1.81 8.75
CA LEU A 121 6.31 -1.68 8.37
C LEU A 121 5.38 -1.73 9.58
N LEU A 122 5.61 -2.65 10.52
CA LEU A 122 4.84 -2.73 11.76
C LEU A 122 5.01 -1.46 12.61
N ALA A 123 6.24 -0.95 12.74
CA ALA A 123 6.52 0.28 13.47
C ALA A 123 5.82 1.50 12.84
N GLU A 124 5.82 1.61 11.51
CA GLU A 124 5.12 2.69 10.81
C GLU A 124 3.60 2.58 10.94
N LYS A 125 3.04 1.36 10.93
CA LYS A 125 1.62 1.13 11.19
C LYS A 125 1.23 1.57 12.60
N ARG A 126 1.99 1.13 13.62
CA ARG A 126 1.76 1.51 15.01
C ARG A 126 1.82 3.03 15.21
N LYS A 127 2.83 3.71 14.65
CA LYS A 127 2.92 5.19 14.69
C LYS A 127 1.70 5.88 14.10
N ARG A 128 1.13 5.34 13.00
CA ARG A 128 -0.10 5.88 12.38
C ARG A 128 -1.30 5.69 13.30
N GLU A 129 -1.43 4.55 13.95
CA GLU A 129 -2.49 4.26 14.92
C GLU A 129 -2.37 5.13 16.17
N ASP A 130 -1.16 5.27 16.74
CA ASP A 130 -0.90 6.15 17.88
C ASP A 130 -1.28 7.60 17.56
N ARG A 131 -0.93 8.08 16.35
CA ARG A 131 -1.31 9.42 15.87
C ARG A 131 -2.82 9.57 15.73
N LYS A 132 -3.51 8.56 15.19
CA LYS A 132 -4.97 8.54 15.08
C LYS A 132 -5.60 8.66 16.46
N SER A 133 -5.18 7.81 17.40
CA SER A 133 -5.66 7.81 18.79
C SER A 133 -5.41 9.15 19.51
N ALA A 134 -4.24 9.75 19.32
CA ALA A 134 -3.92 11.06 19.90
C ALA A 134 -4.85 12.17 19.39
N LEU A 135 -5.15 12.18 18.09
CA LEU A 135 -6.05 13.19 17.50
C LEU A 135 -7.51 12.99 17.91
N VAL A 136 -7.98 11.74 17.99
CA VAL A 136 -9.33 11.42 18.51
C VAL A 136 -9.45 11.86 19.98
N GLY A 137 -8.42 11.62 20.80
CA GLY A 137 -8.39 12.04 22.20
C GLY A 137 -8.46 13.56 22.41
N MET A 138 -8.06 14.36 21.43
CA MET A 138 -8.13 15.83 21.47
C MET A 138 -9.53 16.41 21.20
N LYS A 139 -10.55 15.57 20.91
CA LYS A 139 -11.96 15.99 20.66
C LYS A 139 -12.12 17.13 19.64
N ALA A 140 -11.24 17.23 18.66
CA ALA A 140 -11.35 18.23 17.60
C ALA A 140 -12.31 17.71 16.51
N ASP A 141 -13.59 17.56 16.85
CA ASP A 141 -14.59 17.08 15.87
C ASP A 141 -14.66 18.04 14.68
N TYR A 142 -14.50 19.35 14.93
CA TYR A 142 -14.31 20.37 13.90
C TYR A 142 -13.36 21.48 14.37
N PHE A 143 -12.49 21.94 13.46
CA PHE A 143 -11.65 23.12 13.65
C PHE A 143 -11.59 23.94 12.35
N ALA A 144 -11.23 25.23 12.43
CA ALA A 144 -11.09 26.07 11.24
C ALA A 144 -9.78 25.73 10.51
N GLY A 145 -9.87 25.39 9.22
CA GLY A 145 -8.72 24.95 8.45
C GLY A 145 -8.90 25.08 6.95
N LYS A 146 -7.98 24.47 6.20
CA LYS A 146 -8.08 24.34 4.74
C LYS A 146 -8.50 22.91 4.40
N CYS A 147 -9.59 22.75 3.65
CA CYS A 147 -9.98 21.44 3.14
C CYS A 147 -8.97 20.95 2.09
N ASP A 148 -8.46 19.74 2.26
CA ASP A 148 -7.47 19.15 1.34
C ASP A 148 -8.09 18.65 0.03
N TRP A 149 -9.42 18.59 -0.04
CA TRP A 149 -10.17 18.17 -1.23
C TRP A 149 -10.58 19.33 -2.12
N CYS A 150 -11.40 20.27 -1.61
CA CYS A 150 -11.84 21.42 -2.39
C CYS A 150 -10.85 22.60 -2.35
N GLY A 151 -9.91 22.61 -1.40
CA GLY A 151 -8.93 23.68 -1.24
C GLY A 151 -9.46 24.95 -0.56
N GLU A 152 -10.74 24.98 -0.19
CA GLU A 152 -11.39 26.08 0.52
C GLU A 152 -10.71 26.32 1.87
N LYS A 153 -10.48 27.58 2.21
CA LYS A 153 -9.72 28.01 3.39
C LYS A 153 -10.67 28.57 4.45
N ASN A 154 -10.26 28.44 5.72
CA ASN A 154 -10.99 28.96 6.87
C ASN A 154 -12.42 28.40 7.00
N VAL A 155 -12.60 27.13 6.65
CA VAL A 155 -13.86 26.40 6.79
C VAL A 155 -13.76 25.40 7.95
N PRO A 156 -14.88 25.02 8.59
CA PRO A 156 -14.90 23.89 9.50
C PRO A 156 -14.41 22.63 8.78
N VAL A 157 -13.37 22.01 9.34
CA VAL A 157 -12.81 20.75 8.86
C VAL A 157 -12.66 19.77 10.00
N THR A 158 -12.71 18.49 9.66
CA THR A 158 -12.35 17.37 10.54
C THR A 158 -11.22 16.56 9.92
N TYR A 159 -10.60 15.68 10.70
CA TYR A 159 -9.58 14.77 10.18
C TYR A 159 -10.22 13.56 9.48
N ASP A 160 -9.82 13.32 8.23
CA ASP A 160 -9.98 12.03 7.58
C ASP A 160 -8.82 11.12 8.00
N TYR A 161 -9.12 10.20 8.93
CA TYR A 161 -8.14 9.27 9.50
C TYR A 161 -7.74 8.13 8.55
N GLU A 162 -8.40 8.00 7.40
CA GLU A 162 -8.07 7.00 6.40
C GLU A 162 -7.01 7.52 5.43
N THR A 163 -6.99 8.84 5.19
CA THR A 163 -6.10 9.48 4.22
C THR A 163 -4.94 10.23 4.87
N GLU A 164 -3.69 9.84 4.55
CA GLU A 164 -2.50 10.65 4.86
C GLU A 164 -1.99 11.42 3.63
N ILE A 165 -1.62 12.69 3.84
CA ILE A 165 -1.01 13.56 2.82
C ILE A 165 0.35 14.11 3.28
N GLU A 166 1.22 14.39 2.31
CA GLU A 166 2.51 15.03 2.56
C GLU A 166 2.31 16.54 2.71
N ALA A 167 2.64 17.08 3.88
CA ALA A 167 2.70 18.50 4.20
C ALA A 167 4.14 18.86 4.59
N GLY A 168 4.54 20.13 4.54
CA GLY A 168 5.94 20.58 4.65
C GLY A 168 6.79 19.98 5.79
N ASN A 169 6.16 19.47 6.85
CA ASN A 169 6.81 18.96 8.06
C ASN A 169 6.70 17.43 8.19
N GLY A 170 6.20 16.73 7.18
CA GLY A 170 5.98 15.28 7.17
C GLY A 170 4.58 14.87 6.72
N LYS A 171 4.20 13.63 7.01
CA LYS A 171 2.83 13.16 6.74
C LYS A 171 1.87 13.64 7.83
N ARG A 172 0.66 14.04 7.44
CA ARG A 172 -0.48 14.26 8.35
C ARG A 172 -1.75 13.64 7.77
N PHE A 173 -2.76 13.44 8.61
CA PHE A 173 -4.09 13.10 8.12
C PHE A 173 -4.68 14.25 7.30
N ALA A 174 -5.45 13.90 6.27
CA ALA A 174 -6.16 14.86 5.46
C ALA A 174 -7.23 15.57 6.30
N MET A 175 -7.49 16.82 5.96
CA MET A 175 -8.55 17.63 6.53
C MET A 175 -9.69 17.71 5.51
N THR A 176 -10.89 17.33 5.91
CA THR A 176 -12.08 17.38 5.05
C THR A 176 -13.13 18.30 5.64
N CYS A 177 -13.78 19.09 4.79
CA CYS A 177 -14.96 19.85 5.21
C CYS A 177 -16.22 18.99 5.06
N GLU A 178 -17.32 19.42 5.68
CA GLU A 178 -18.62 18.73 5.64
C GLU A 178 -19.12 18.44 4.21
N LYS A 179 -18.80 19.30 3.23
CA LYS A 179 -19.21 19.10 1.83
C LYS A 179 -18.39 18.02 1.10
N CYS A 180 -17.21 17.67 1.61
CA CYS A 180 -16.25 16.79 0.95
C CYS A 180 -16.00 15.47 1.70
N GLY A 181 -16.32 15.40 2.99
CA GLY A 181 -16.33 14.17 3.79
C GLY A 181 -17.62 13.40 3.57
#